data_AF-A0A925NTK1-F1
#
_entry.id   AF-A0A925NTK1-F1
#
_cell.length_a   1.000
_cell.length_b   1.000
_cell.length_c   1.000
_cell.angle_alpha   90.00
_cell.angle_beta   90.00
_cell.angle_gamma   90.00
#
_symmetry.space_group_name_H-M   'P 1'
#
loop_
_entity.id
_entity.type
_entity.pdbx_description
1 polymer ?
#
loop_
_entity_poly.entity_id
_entity_poly.type
_entity_poly.pdbx_seq_one_letter_code
_entity_poly.pdbx_strand_id
1 'polypeptide(L)'
;RSDDVLDVMHARSVLDEDHFGLTDVKERILDYIAVLGLVGKLDGPILCLVGPPGVGKTSLGRSIARALGRRFVRMSLGGVRDEAEIRGHRRTYIGSQPGRILQAMRRAEVMNPVLLLDEIDKLGQDYRGDPAAALLEVLDPEQNRAFNDHYLEVDYDLSQVLFITTANWLDPISPALRDRLEVIELPSYTSAEKLEIAKRHLLPRQLEQHGLKRKQVRFPDTTIRKVIADYTREAGVRQLERELAGLCRKAARKLVSANGAASPVIISPNELGDYLGQTKFVSELAEQITECGIAIGLAWTPVGGEILFIEATRMPGTGRLILTGSLGDVMKESAQAALSFLRSQIKALALDAMEFEKQDIHMHVPAGATPKDGPSAGVTMTVALASLLMKRRVKSDLAMTGEISLRGRVLRVGGIKEKVLAAARSGIKQVILPIDNRNDWLEVPEEVRKKMKVHFVGRISDLFPLALHPK
;
A
#
# COMPACT_ATOMS: atom_id res chain seq x y z
N ARG A 1 27.21 -19.78 17.75
CA ARG A 1 27.19 -18.56 16.90
C ARG A 1 27.36 -19.03 15.46
N SER A 2 26.56 -18.59 14.51
CA SER A 2 26.79 -18.89 13.09
C SER A 2 27.89 -17.99 12.54
N ASP A 3 28.60 -18.44 11.50
CA ASP A 3 29.55 -17.61 10.77
C ASP A 3 28.81 -16.54 9.96
N ASP A 4 29.20 -15.28 10.14
CA ASP A 4 28.58 -14.16 9.46
C ASP A 4 29.25 -13.93 8.09
N VAL A 5 28.44 -13.68 7.06
CA VAL A 5 28.90 -13.24 5.74
C VAL A 5 28.61 -11.75 5.60
N LEU A 6 29.62 -10.91 5.81
CA LEU A 6 29.50 -9.45 5.76
C LEU A 6 30.09 -8.89 4.46
N ASP A 7 29.65 -9.45 3.33
CA ASP A 7 30.03 -9.00 1.99
C ASP A 7 28.83 -8.30 1.32
N VAL A 8 28.99 -7.00 1.05
CA VAL A 8 27.98 -6.16 0.41
C VAL A 8 27.70 -6.61 -1.03
N MET A 9 28.71 -7.11 -1.76
CA MET A 9 28.53 -7.60 -3.12
C MET A 9 27.74 -8.90 -3.14
N HIS A 10 28.03 -9.80 -2.21
CA HIS A 10 27.22 -11.01 -1.99
C HIS A 10 25.78 -10.65 -1.61
N ALA A 11 25.60 -9.73 -0.66
CA ALA A 11 24.27 -9.29 -0.22
C ALA A 11 23.45 -8.69 -1.37
N ARG A 12 24.06 -7.87 -2.24
CA ARG A 12 23.41 -7.33 -3.44
C ARG A 12 22.91 -8.44 -4.35
N SER A 13 23.76 -9.43 -4.65
CA SER A 13 23.40 -10.58 -5.48
C SER A 13 22.20 -11.34 -4.91
N VAL A 14 22.18 -11.60 -3.61
CA VAL A 14 21.08 -12.30 -2.93
C VAL A 14 19.78 -11.51 -2.99
N LEU A 15 19.83 -10.20 -2.75
CA LEU A 15 18.66 -9.32 -2.80
C LEU A 15 18.09 -9.20 -4.22
N ASP A 16 18.95 -9.13 -5.24
CA ASP A 16 18.54 -9.07 -6.64
C ASP A 16 17.99 -10.39 -7.18
N GLU A 17 18.49 -11.52 -6.69
CA GLU A 17 17.97 -12.84 -7.01
C GLU A 17 16.55 -13.05 -6.44
N ASP A 18 16.30 -12.60 -5.21
CA ASP A 18 15.06 -12.88 -4.49
C ASP A 18 13.94 -11.87 -4.79
N HIS A 19 14.29 -10.65 -5.17
CA HIS A 19 13.33 -9.55 -5.33
C HIS A 19 13.53 -8.81 -6.64
N PHE A 20 12.43 -8.65 -7.39
CA PHE A 20 12.42 -7.81 -8.58
C PHE A 20 12.17 -6.33 -8.22
N GLY A 21 12.93 -5.42 -8.83
CA GLY A 21 12.81 -3.98 -8.58
C GLY A 21 13.34 -3.59 -7.19
N LEU A 22 12.62 -2.68 -6.52
CA LEU A 22 12.95 -2.20 -5.17
C LEU A 22 14.35 -1.60 -5.03
N THR A 23 14.85 -0.91 -6.06
CA THR A 23 16.23 -0.40 -6.11
C THR A 23 16.57 0.44 -4.89
N ASP A 24 15.79 1.49 -4.59
CA ASP A 24 16.06 2.39 -3.47
C ASP A 24 16.02 1.66 -2.10
N VAL A 25 15.12 0.70 -1.95
CA VAL A 25 14.98 -0.13 -0.73
C VAL A 25 16.20 -1.03 -0.56
N LYS A 26 16.68 -1.65 -1.65
CA LYS A 26 17.87 -2.50 -1.64
C LYS A 26 19.13 -1.71 -1.33
N GLU A 27 19.32 -0.53 -1.93
CA GLU A 27 20.48 0.34 -1.64
C GLU A 27 20.54 0.67 -0.14
N ARG A 28 19.42 1.08 0.47
CA ARG A 28 19.39 1.35 1.93
C ARG A 28 19.72 0.13 2.78
N ILE A 29 19.27 -1.06 2.39
CA ILE A 29 19.63 -2.30 3.08
C ILE A 29 21.13 -2.59 2.94
N LEU A 30 21.71 -2.33 1.77
CA LEU A 30 23.14 -2.51 1.55
C LEU A 30 23.97 -1.51 2.37
N ASP A 31 23.53 -0.26 2.49
CA ASP A 31 24.15 0.74 3.37
C ASP A 31 24.14 0.25 4.83
N TYR A 32 22.99 -0.25 5.29
CA TYR A 32 22.85 -0.82 6.63
C TYR A 32 23.78 -2.02 6.87
N ILE A 33 23.89 -2.95 5.90
CA ILE A 33 24.80 -4.10 5.98
C ILE A 33 26.26 -3.65 5.95
N ALA A 34 26.62 -2.61 5.19
CA ALA A 34 27.96 -2.06 5.13
C ALA A 34 28.40 -1.49 6.49
N VAL A 35 27.52 -0.75 7.16
CA VAL A 35 27.77 -0.23 8.51
C VAL A 35 27.91 -1.38 9.52
N LEU A 36 27.06 -2.39 9.45
CA LEU A 36 27.18 -3.61 10.28
C LEU A 36 28.54 -4.31 10.07
N GLY A 37 29.02 -4.35 8.83
CA GLY A 37 30.33 -4.90 8.47
C GLY A 37 31.51 -4.16 9.13
N LEU A 38 31.41 -2.84 9.28
CA LEU A 38 32.46 -2.00 9.86
C LEU A 38 32.47 -2.04 11.39
N VAL A 39 31.30 -1.95 12.03
CA VAL A 39 31.19 -1.81 13.49
C VAL A 39 31.09 -3.17 14.19
N GLY A 40 30.67 -4.23 13.47
CA GLY A 40 30.50 -5.59 13.98
C GLY A 40 29.29 -5.79 14.92
N LYS A 41 28.84 -4.70 15.55
CA LYS A 41 27.61 -4.61 16.35
C LYS A 41 26.92 -3.28 16.06
N LEU A 42 25.60 -3.31 15.90
CA LEU A 42 24.81 -2.10 15.70
C LEU A 42 24.23 -1.65 17.04
N ASP A 43 24.67 -0.49 17.50
CA ASP A 43 23.99 0.29 18.56
C ASP A 43 23.03 1.35 17.95
N GLY A 44 22.76 1.23 16.64
CA GLY A 44 21.96 2.17 15.86
C GLY A 44 20.47 1.83 15.78
N PRO A 45 19.70 2.60 14.99
CA PRO A 45 18.27 2.39 14.84
C PRO A 45 17.94 1.03 14.19
N ILE A 46 16.78 0.50 14.54
CA ILE A 46 16.32 -0.82 14.11
C ILE A 46 15.58 -0.71 12.79
N LEU A 47 15.97 -1.53 11.83
CA LEU A 47 15.36 -1.55 10.51
C LEU A 47 13.85 -1.83 10.59
N CYS A 48 13.03 -0.91 10.11
CA CYS A 48 11.57 -1.07 10.02
C CYS A 48 11.11 -1.03 8.56
N LEU A 49 10.62 -2.17 8.07
CA LEU A 49 10.06 -2.29 6.73
C LEU A 49 8.57 -1.93 6.77
N VAL A 50 8.19 -0.81 6.17
CA VAL A 50 6.82 -0.29 6.17
C VAL A 50 6.23 -0.39 4.77
N GLY A 51 4.95 -0.75 4.65
CA GLY A 51 4.25 -0.65 3.36
C GLY A 51 3.00 -1.51 3.33
N PRO A 52 2.22 -1.50 2.24
CA PRO A 52 0.98 -2.25 2.17
C PRO A 52 1.19 -3.78 2.30
N PRO A 53 0.13 -4.55 2.59
CA PRO A 53 0.24 -6.00 2.66
C PRO A 53 0.61 -6.60 1.30
N GLY A 54 1.48 -7.62 1.32
CA GLY A 54 1.87 -8.34 0.10
C GLY A 54 2.98 -7.69 -0.74
N VAL A 55 3.63 -6.63 -0.24
CA VAL A 55 4.80 -6.01 -0.92
C VAL A 55 6.13 -6.73 -0.68
N GLY A 56 6.15 -7.81 0.10
CA GLY A 56 7.35 -8.64 0.28
C GLY A 56 8.20 -8.35 1.52
N LYS A 57 7.74 -7.51 2.47
CA LYS A 57 8.43 -7.17 3.73
C LYS A 57 9.08 -8.38 4.44
N THR A 58 8.29 -9.41 4.73
CA THR A 58 8.77 -10.64 5.38
C THR A 58 9.79 -11.42 4.53
N SER A 59 9.60 -11.40 3.20
CA SER A 59 10.52 -12.06 2.28
C SER A 59 11.86 -11.33 2.22
N LEU A 60 11.84 -10.00 2.30
CA LEU A 60 13.04 -9.16 2.33
C LEU A 60 13.86 -9.42 3.60
N GLY A 61 13.21 -9.50 4.78
CA GLY A 61 13.88 -9.89 6.03
C GLY A 61 14.54 -11.28 5.95
N ARG A 62 13.91 -12.23 5.23
CA ARG A 62 14.52 -13.55 4.97
C ARG A 62 15.73 -13.46 4.05
N SER A 63 15.68 -12.65 3.00
CA SER A 63 16.80 -12.44 2.09
C SER A 63 17.98 -11.75 2.79
N ILE A 64 17.71 -10.80 3.70
CA ILE A 64 18.75 -10.20 4.56
C ILE A 64 19.42 -11.29 5.41
N ALA A 65 18.65 -12.15 6.06
CA ALA A 65 19.20 -13.25 6.84
C ALA A 65 20.04 -14.22 5.99
N ARG A 66 19.58 -14.55 4.77
CA ARG A 66 20.33 -15.38 3.81
C ARG A 66 21.65 -14.71 3.41
N ALA A 67 21.61 -13.42 3.07
CA ALA A 67 22.79 -12.64 2.69
C ALA A 67 23.84 -12.59 3.81
N LEU A 68 23.41 -12.50 5.07
CA LEU A 68 24.28 -12.46 6.24
C LEU A 68 24.75 -13.85 6.71
N GLY A 69 24.23 -14.94 6.14
CA GLY A 69 24.50 -16.31 6.63
C GLY A 69 23.87 -16.62 8.00
N ARG A 70 22.88 -15.82 8.45
CA ARG A 70 22.27 -15.93 9.77
C ARG A 70 20.96 -16.72 9.75
N ARG A 71 20.64 -17.42 10.84
CA ARG A 71 19.35 -18.12 10.99
C ARG A 71 18.22 -17.11 11.03
N PHE A 72 17.19 -17.34 10.22
CA PHE A 72 15.99 -16.48 10.19
C PHE A 72 14.90 -17.05 11.08
N VAL A 73 14.41 -16.25 12.02
CA VAL A 73 13.23 -16.57 12.83
C VAL A 73 12.23 -15.43 12.74
N ARG A 74 10.96 -15.78 12.50
CA ARG A 74 9.85 -14.82 12.45
C ARG A 74 8.97 -14.96 13.68
N MET A 75 8.62 -13.82 14.26
CA MET A 75 7.66 -13.69 15.35
C MET A 75 6.60 -12.67 14.98
N SER A 76 5.32 -13.02 15.12
CA SER A 76 4.22 -12.09 14.90
C SER A 76 3.91 -11.33 16.19
N LEU A 77 3.83 -10.00 16.10
CA LEU A 77 3.37 -9.10 17.16
C LEU A 77 1.88 -8.78 17.04
N GLY A 78 1.27 -9.06 15.89
CA GLY A 78 -0.17 -8.87 15.68
C GLY A 78 -1.02 -9.56 16.75
N GLY A 79 -1.82 -8.76 17.46
CA GLY A 79 -2.73 -9.25 18.50
C GLY A 79 -2.09 -9.46 19.88
N VAL A 80 -0.80 -9.13 20.06
CA VAL A 80 -0.18 -9.09 21.38
C VAL A 80 -0.76 -7.93 22.18
N ARG A 81 -1.21 -8.23 23.40
CA ARG A 81 -1.86 -7.26 24.30
C ARG A 81 -1.25 -7.22 25.69
N ASP A 82 -0.40 -8.18 26.02
CA ASP A 82 0.20 -8.35 27.33
C ASP A 82 1.72 -8.45 27.21
N GLU A 83 2.41 -7.77 28.12
CA GLU A 83 3.85 -7.85 28.31
C GLU A 83 4.33 -9.28 28.60
N ALA A 84 3.51 -10.08 29.28
CA ALA A 84 3.83 -11.48 29.56
C ALA A 84 4.00 -12.32 28.27
N GLU A 85 3.45 -11.90 27.14
CA GLU A 85 3.73 -12.59 25.86
C GLU A 85 5.16 -12.35 25.36
N ILE A 86 5.78 -11.22 25.74
CA ILE A 86 7.16 -10.89 25.38
C ILE A 86 8.14 -11.45 26.42
N ARG A 87 7.87 -11.23 27.72
CA ARG A 87 8.75 -11.60 28.85
C ARG A 87 8.42 -12.92 29.55
N GLY A 88 7.34 -13.59 29.17
CA GLY A 88 6.90 -14.82 29.81
C GLY A 88 6.18 -14.59 31.15
N HIS A 89 5.77 -15.69 31.75
CA HIS A 89 5.12 -15.71 33.06
C HIS A 89 6.09 -16.19 34.14
N ARG A 90 5.91 -15.69 35.37
CA ARG A 90 6.62 -16.22 36.53
C ARG A 90 6.38 -17.71 36.69
N ARG A 91 7.43 -18.47 37.05
CA ARG A 91 7.38 -19.93 37.23
C ARG A 91 6.32 -20.40 38.23
N THR A 92 5.98 -19.54 39.18
CA THR A 92 4.98 -19.81 40.23
C THR A 92 3.56 -19.95 39.71
N TYR A 93 3.27 -19.50 38.49
CA TYR A 93 1.94 -19.62 37.89
C TYR A 93 1.75 -20.99 37.21
N ILE A 94 0.57 -21.59 37.43
CA ILE A 94 0.14 -22.81 36.75
C ILE A 94 0.05 -22.53 35.24
N GLY A 95 0.74 -23.35 34.44
CA GLY A 95 0.80 -23.17 32.98
C GLY A 95 1.77 -22.09 32.52
N SER A 96 2.70 -21.64 33.38
CA SER A 96 3.73 -20.67 33.04
C SER A 96 4.58 -21.12 31.85
N GLN A 97 4.85 -20.18 30.95
CA GLN A 97 5.66 -20.38 29.75
C GLN A 97 6.67 -19.24 29.61
N PRO A 98 7.85 -19.49 29.02
CA PRO A 98 8.78 -18.43 28.64
C PRO A 98 8.19 -17.54 27.57
N GLY A 99 8.64 -16.29 27.52
CA GLY A 99 8.20 -15.29 26.57
C GLY A 99 8.53 -15.67 25.13
N ARG A 100 7.79 -15.08 24.18
CA ARG A 100 7.95 -15.37 22.75
C ARG A 100 9.37 -15.08 22.23
N ILE A 101 10.10 -14.14 22.85
CA ILE A 101 11.50 -13.83 22.52
C ILE A 101 12.40 -15.03 22.81
N LEU A 102 12.37 -15.57 24.03
CA LEU A 102 13.16 -16.76 24.37
C LEU A 102 12.72 -18.00 23.58
N GLN A 103 11.41 -18.15 23.31
CA GLN A 103 10.94 -19.21 22.42
C GLN A 103 11.46 -19.06 20.98
N ALA A 104 11.65 -17.83 20.50
CA ALA A 104 12.23 -17.56 19.20
C ALA A 104 13.73 -17.87 19.18
N MET A 105 14.47 -17.48 20.22
CA MET A 105 15.89 -17.85 20.39
C MET A 105 16.10 -19.36 20.47
N ARG A 106 15.24 -20.07 21.23
CA ARG A 106 15.25 -21.53 21.29
C ARG A 106 15.06 -22.18 19.92
N ARG A 107 14.16 -21.63 19.07
CA ARG A 107 13.94 -22.12 17.70
C ARG A 107 15.08 -21.78 16.74
N ALA A 108 15.80 -20.68 17.00
CA ALA A 108 16.93 -20.27 16.18
C ALA A 108 18.13 -21.21 16.35
N GLU A 109 18.33 -21.73 17.56
CA GLU A 109 19.46 -22.58 17.97
C GLU A 109 20.84 -21.91 17.78
N VAL A 110 20.86 -20.57 17.70
CA VAL A 110 22.05 -19.73 17.56
C VAL A 110 21.89 -18.44 18.36
N MET A 111 23.01 -17.80 18.72
CA MET A 111 23.04 -16.54 19.49
C MET A 111 22.89 -15.28 18.62
N ASN A 112 23.18 -15.36 17.31
CA ASN A 112 23.15 -14.26 16.36
C ASN A 112 22.10 -14.44 15.24
N PRO A 113 20.84 -14.81 15.53
CA PRO A 113 19.82 -14.90 14.49
C PRO A 113 19.40 -13.52 13.98
N VAL A 114 18.75 -13.53 12.82
CA VAL A 114 17.88 -12.43 12.40
C VAL A 114 16.48 -12.73 12.92
N LEU A 115 16.01 -11.88 13.83
CA LEU A 115 14.66 -11.95 14.39
C LEU A 115 13.77 -10.90 13.73
N LEU A 116 12.83 -11.36 12.90
CA LEU A 116 11.82 -10.52 12.27
C LEU A 116 10.58 -10.40 13.16
N LEU A 117 10.32 -9.21 13.66
CA LEU A 117 9.13 -8.83 14.42
C LEU A 117 8.06 -8.28 13.46
N ASP A 118 7.09 -9.14 13.13
CA ASP A 118 6.07 -8.88 12.10
C ASP A 118 4.85 -8.16 12.69
N GLU A 119 4.33 -7.15 12.00
CA GLU A 119 3.11 -6.41 12.37
C GLU A 119 3.20 -5.62 13.70
N ILE A 120 4.27 -4.84 13.88
CA ILE A 120 4.46 -3.98 15.08
C ILE A 120 3.36 -2.91 15.21
N ASP A 121 2.73 -2.53 14.10
CA ASP A 121 1.58 -1.61 14.03
C ASP A 121 0.29 -2.17 14.65
N LYS A 122 0.26 -3.47 14.98
CA LYS A 122 -0.90 -4.15 15.56
C LYS A 122 -0.70 -4.55 17.03
N LEU A 123 0.28 -3.95 17.69
CA LEU A 123 0.41 -4.05 19.14
C LEU A 123 -0.79 -3.38 19.81
N GLY A 124 -1.49 -4.13 20.64
CA GLY A 124 -2.61 -3.60 21.42
C GLY A 124 -2.11 -2.80 22.62
N GLN A 125 -2.80 -1.70 22.94
CA GLN A 125 -2.70 -1.07 24.24
C GLN A 125 -3.87 -1.57 25.09
N ASP A 126 -3.61 -2.39 26.10
CA ASP A 126 -4.60 -2.79 27.10
C ASP A 126 -4.20 -2.22 28.48
N TYR A 127 -5.19 -1.99 29.34
CA TYR A 127 -5.02 -1.42 30.70
C TYR A 127 -4.16 -2.29 31.65
N ARG A 128 -3.78 -3.52 31.27
CA ARG A 128 -3.12 -4.52 32.13
C ARG A 128 -1.59 -4.59 31.98
N GLY A 129 -1.01 -3.90 30.98
CA GLY A 129 0.44 -3.88 30.74
C GLY A 129 0.76 -3.20 29.41
N ASP A 130 1.99 -2.72 29.26
CA ASP A 130 2.46 -2.09 28.02
C ASP A 130 3.41 -3.02 27.26
N PRO A 131 2.93 -3.78 26.26
CA PRO A 131 3.80 -4.63 25.46
C PRO A 131 4.85 -3.83 24.66
N ALA A 132 4.62 -2.53 24.42
CA ALA A 132 5.60 -1.67 23.78
C ALA A 132 6.80 -1.41 24.70
N ALA A 133 6.58 -1.23 26.01
CA ALA A 133 7.65 -1.09 27.00
C ALA A 133 8.52 -2.36 27.07
N ALA A 134 7.90 -3.54 27.06
CA ALA A 134 8.62 -4.81 27.03
C ALA A 134 9.47 -4.97 25.75
N LEU A 135 8.95 -4.53 24.60
CA LEU A 135 9.70 -4.52 23.35
C LEU A 135 10.83 -3.49 23.37
N LEU A 136 10.64 -2.33 23.99
CA LEU A 136 11.69 -1.33 24.11
C LEU A 136 12.92 -1.90 24.84
N GLU A 137 12.75 -2.65 25.92
CA GLU A 137 13.86 -3.32 26.61
C GLU A 137 14.60 -4.32 25.70
N VAL A 138 13.85 -5.12 24.93
CA VAL A 138 14.42 -6.09 23.98
C VAL A 138 15.20 -5.41 22.86
N LEU A 139 14.70 -4.27 22.41
CA LEU A 139 15.21 -3.52 21.27
C LEU A 139 16.31 -2.52 21.64
N ASP A 140 16.41 -2.13 22.92
CA ASP A 140 17.40 -1.17 23.40
C ASP A 140 18.79 -1.81 23.54
N PRO A 141 19.83 -1.35 22.80
CA PRO A 141 21.18 -1.90 22.89
C PRO A 141 21.81 -1.85 24.29
N GLU A 142 21.35 -0.94 25.15
CA GLU A 142 21.82 -0.81 26.53
C GLU A 142 21.19 -1.85 27.47
N GLN A 143 19.94 -2.24 27.21
CA GLN A 143 19.17 -3.14 28.10
C GLN A 143 19.19 -4.59 27.61
N ASN A 144 19.27 -4.82 26.30
CA ASN A 144 19.14 -6.14 25.70
C ASN A 144 20.27 -7.14 26.04
N ARG A 145 21.38 -6.67 26.63
CA ARG A 145 22.48 -7.52 27.13
C ARG A 145 22.09 -8.33 28.37
N ALA A 146 21.13 -7.83 29.14
CA ALA A 146 20.67 -8.43 30.37
C ALA A 146 19.13 -8.56 30.35
N PHE A 147 18.58 -9.00 29.21
CA PHE A 147 17.14 -9.19 29.08
C PHE A 147 16.66 -10.25 30.08
N ASN A 148 15.72 -9.88 30.94
CA ASN A 148 15.22 -10.76 31.99
C ASN A 148 13.81 -11.27 31.65
N ASP A 149 13.72 -12.56 31.34
CA ASP A 149 12.45 -13.25 31.15
C ASP A 149 11.92 -13.76 32.50
N HIS A 150 10.65 -13.46 32.82
CA HIS A 150 10.03 -13.82 34.09
C HIS A 150 9.97 -15.33 34.34
N TYR A 151 10.01 -16.15 33.29
CA TYR A 151 10.03 -17.60 33.42
C TYR A 151 11.45 -18.12 33.65
N LEU A 152 12.46 -17.52 33.04
CA LEU A 152 13.84 -18.01 33.17
C LEU A 152 14.53 -17.46 34.41
N GLU A 153 14.21 -16.22 34.80
CA GLU A 153 14.77 -15.46 35.93
C GLU A 153 16.31 -15.37 35.90
N VAL A 154 16.89 -15.39 34.70
CA VAL A 154 18.31 -15.15 34.46
C VAL A 154 18.46 -14.20 33.29
N ASP A 155 19.52 -13.41 33.34
CA ASP A 155 19.84 -12.44 32.29
C ASP A 155 20.26 -13.18 31.02
N TYR A 156 19.61 -12.84 29.90
CA TYR A 156 19.88 -13.41 28.59
C TYR A 156 20.39 -12.32 27.64
N ASP A 157 21.59 -12.53 27.08
CA ASP A 157 22.20 -11.57 26.16
C ASP A 157 21.62 -11.70 24.75
N LEU A 158 20.81 -10.71 24.35
CA LEU A 158 20.23 -10.56 23.01
C LEU A 158 21.06 -9.66 22.11
N SER A 159 22.22 -9.18 22.55
CA SER A 159 22.91 -8.08 21.87
C SER A 159 23.63 -8.47 20.57
N GLN A 160 23.67 -9.75 20.23
CA GLN A 160 24.12 -10.27 18.92
C GLN A 160 22.96 -10.55 17.96
N VAL A 161 21.71 -10.45 18.42
CA VAL A 161 20.52 -10.62 17.60
C VAL A 161 20.38 -9.41 16.68
N LEU A 162 20.12 -9.67 15.39
CA LEU A 162 19.70 -8.61 14.48
C LEU A 162 18.17 -8.54 14.44
N PHE A 163 17.62 -7.46 14.97
CA PHE A 163 16.17 -7.21 14.92
C PHE A 163 15.79 -6.49 13.63
N ILE A 164 14.72 -6.97 12.99
CA ILE A 164 14.06 -6.29 11.87
C ILE A 164 12.58 -6.22 12.21
N THR A 165 11.94 -5.07 12.06
CA THR A 165 10.51 -4.91 12.30
C THR A 165 9.76 -4.74 10.97
N THR A 166 8.49 -5.12 10.95
CA THR A 166 7.59 -4.80 9.84
C THR A 166 6.34 -4.09 10.34
N ALA A 167 5.83 -3.16 9.53
CA ALA A 167 4.55 -2.52 9.76
C ALA A 167 3.78 -2.38 8.45
N ASN A 168 2.45 -2.24 8.53
CA ASN A 168 1.68 -1.76 7.39
C ASN A 168 1.58 -0.24 7.39
N TRP A 169 1.47 0.36 8.57
CA TRP A 169 1.31 1.79 8.78
C TRP A 169 2.21 2.26 9.92
N LEU A 170 2.71 3.50 9.84
CA LEU A 170 3.50 4.12 10.92
C LEU A 170 2.63 4.71 12.02
N ASP A 171 1.47 5.26 11.67
CA ASP A 171 0.61 6.03 12.59
C ASP A 171 0.21 5.26 13.86
N PRO A 172 -0.09 3.95 13.82
CA PRO A 172 -0.44 3.20 15.02
C PRO A 172 0.74 2.91 15.96
N ILE A 173 1.99 3.10 15.52
CA ILE A 173 3.19 2.75 16.30
C ILE A 173 3.43 3.83 17.35
N SER A 174 3.74 3.43 18.58
CA SER A 174 4.04 4.38 19.66
C SER A 174 5.24 5.27 19.30
N PRO A 175 5.22 6.57 19.65
CA PRO A 175 6.33 7.48 19.37
C PRO A 175 7.67 6.98 19.92
N ALA A 176 7.66 6.40 21.13
CA ALA A 176 8.87 5.86 21.77
C ALA A 176 9.52 4.71 20.98
N LEU A 177 8.72 3.83 20.35
CA LEU A 177 9.26 2.81 19.46
C LEU A 177 9.71 3.45 18.14
N ARG A 178 8.89 4.35 17.57
CA ARG A 178 9.16 4.99 16.27
C ARG A 178 10.50 5.72 16.24
N ASP A 179 10.89 6.39 17.32
CA ASP A 179 12.16 7.12 17.42
C ASP A 179 13.39 6.18 17.37
N ARG A 180 13.20 4.89 17.66
CA ARG A 180 14.25 3.87 17.58
C ARG A 180 14.26 3.11 16.24
N LEU A 181 13.36 3.44 15.31
CA LEU A 181 13.23 2.74 14.03
C LEU A 181 13.89 3.52 12.89
N GLU A 182 14.66 2.82 12.08
CA GLU A 182 15.06 3.29 10.75
C GLU A 182 14.00 2.83 9.74
N VAL A 183 13.15 3.77 9.32
CA VAL A 183 12.02 3.47 8.45
C VAL A 183 12.45 3.37 6.98
N ILE A 184 12.17 2.20 6.38
CA ILE A 184 12.27 1.96 4.95
C ILE A 184 10.87 1.67 4.41
N GLU A 185 10.39 2.56 3.54
CA GLU A 185 9.08 2.43 2.91
C GLU A 185 9.16 1.58 1.63
N LEU A 186 8.36 0.50 1.60
CA LEU A 186 8.18 -0.37 0.46
C LEU A 186 6.98 0.11 -0.35
N PRO A 187 7.19 0.55 -1.60
CA PRO A 187 6.12 1.06 -2.42
C PRO A 187 5.18 -0.06 -2.91
N SER A 188 4.01 0.36 -3.39
CA SER A 188 3.10 -0.50 -4.15
C SER A 188 3.70 -0.89 -5.50
N TYR A 189 3.32 -2.06 -6.02
CA TYR A 189 3.77 -2.54 -7.33
C TYR A 189 2.85 -2.08 -8.47
N THR A 190 3.46 -1.67 -9.58
CA THR A 190 2.81 -1.47 -10.87
C THR A 190 2.39 -2.81 -11.51
N SER A 191 1.45 -2.79 -12.45
CA SER A 191 1.03 -4.00 -13.17
C SER A 191 2.18 -4.67 -13.95
N ALA A 192 3.15 -3.89 -14.42
CA ALA A 192 4.35 -4.39 -15.09
C ALA A 192 5.29 -5.10 -14.10
N GLU A 193 5.56 -4.48 -12.95
CA GLU A 193 6.36 -5.11 -11.88
C GLU A 193 5.69 -6.38 -11.36
N LYS A 194 4.37 -6.36 -11.13
CA LYS A 194 3.62 -7.56 -10.70
C LYS A 194 3.75 -8.72 -11.68
N LEU A 195 3.76 -8.44 -12.98
CA LEU A 195 3.98 -9.47 -14.00
C LEU A 195 5.38 -10.08 -13.89
N GLU A 196 6.42 -9.25 -13.75
CA GLU A 196 7.79 -9.74 -13.62
C GLU A 196 7.99 -10.50 -12.29
N ILE A 197 7.43 -10.01 -11.18
CA ILE A 197 7.42 -10.70 -9.89
C ILE A 197 6.72 -12.06 -10.00
N ALA A 198 5.57 -12.11 -10.68
CA ALA A 198 4.83 -13.33 -10.89
C ALA A 198 5.64 -14.36 -11.69
N LYS A 199 6.32 -13.95 -12.76
CA LYS A 199 7.11 -14.83 -13.61
C LYS A 199 8.38 -15.34 -12.93
N ARG A 200 9.11 -14.45 -12.27
CA ARG A 200 10.42 -14.75 -11.69
C ARG A 200 10.32 -15.50 -10.37
N HIS A 201 9.33 -15.18 -9.54
CA HIS A 201 9.28 -15.67 -8.16
C HIS A 201 7.99 -16.44 -7.83
N LEU A 202 6.80 -15.88 -8.08
CA LEU A 202 5.56 -16.49 -7.61
C LEU A 202 5.23 -17.78 -8.35
N LEU A 203 5.25 -17.75 -9.68
CA LEU A 203 4.85 -18.90 -10.51
C LEU A 203 5.81 -20.09 -10.34
N PRO A 204 7.15 -19.92 -10.34
CA PRO A 204 8.07 -21.03 -10.06
C PRO A 204 7.81 -21.66 -8.69
N ARG A 205 7.62 -20.83 -7.65
CA ARG A 205 7.31 -21.29 -6.30
C ARG A 205 5.98 -22.04 -6.23
N GLN A 206 4.94 -21.52 -6.88
CA GLN A 206 3.62 -22.16 -6.91
C GLN A 206 3.65 -23.48 -7.69
N LEU A 207 4.40 -23.56 -8.79
CA LEU A 207 4.59 -24.81 -9.54
C LEU A 207 5.27 -25.87 -8.66
N GLU A 208 6.35 -25.51 -7.97
CA GLU A 208 7.07 -26.41 -7.06
C GLU A 208 6.19 -26.92 -5.92
N GLN A 209 5.48 -26.01 -5.23
CA GLN A 209 4.56 -26.35 -4.13
C GLN A 209 3.43 -27.29 -4.54
N HIS A 210 3.04 -27.27 -5.82
CA HIS A 210 1.98 -28.12 -6.37
C HIS A 210 2.51 -29.33 -7.15
N GLY A 211 3.83 -29.57 -7.12
CA GLY A 211 4.46 -30.71 -7.82
C GLY A 211 4.40 -30.65 -9.34
N LEU A 212 4.22 -29.46 -9.91
CA LEU A 212 4.07 -29.23 -11.35
C LEU A 212 5.41 -28.88 -11.99
N LYS A 213 5.76 -29.55 -13.09
CA LYS A 213 6.95 -29.20 -13.88
C LYS A 213 6.62 -28.09 -14.87
N ARG A 214 7.56 -27.18 -15.14
CA ARG A 214 7.43 -26.11 -16.17
C ARG A 214 7.08 -26.63 -17.58
N LYS A 215 7.40 -27.90 -17.87
CA LYS A 215 7.05 -28.55 -19.14
C LYS A 215 5.58 -29.02 -19.19
N GLN A 216 4.95 -29.26 -18.05
CA GLN A 216 3.60 -29.78 -17.94
C GLN A 216 2.54 -28.68 -17.92
N VAL A 217 2.87 -27.49 -17.42
CA VAL A 217 1.93 -26.36 -17.35
C VAL A 217 2.63 -25.08 -17.81
N ARG A 218 1.98 -24.35 -18.72
CA ARG A 218 2.48 -23.07 -19.23
C ARG A 218 1.46 -21.96 -19.01
N PHE A 219 1.97 -20.82 -18.56
CA PHE A 219 1.20 -19.60 -18.35
C PHE A 219 1.73 -18.51 -19.28
N PRO A 220 1.01 -18.18 -20.37
CA PRO A 220 1.34 -17.03 -21.20
C PRO A 220 1.32 -15.73 -20.39
N ASP A 221 2.18 -14.77 -20.75
CA ASP A 221 2.20 -13.43 -20.14
C ASP A 221 0.82 -12.75 -20.21
N THR A 222 0.09 -12.95 -21.30
CA THR A 222 -1.27 -12.42 -21.49
C THR A 222 -2.24 -12.96 -20.44
N THR A 223 -2.12 -14.23 -20.04
CA THR A 223 -2.93 -14.83 -18.98
C THR A 223 -2.60 -14.20 -17.64
N ILE A 224 -1.32 -14.04 -17.30
CA ILE A 224 -0.91 -13.43 -16.02
C ILE A 224 -1.37 -11.97 -15.95
N ARG A 225 -1.22 -11.19 -17.04
CA ARG A 225 -1.74 -9.82 -17.13
C ARG A 225 -3.25 -9.76 -16.88
N LYS A 226 -4.00 -10.71 -17.46
CA LYS A 226 -5.45 -10.80 -17.26
C LYS A 226 -5.83 -11.17 -15.83
N VAL A 227 -5.08 -12.06 -15.16
CA VAL A 227 -5.27 -12.33 -13.73
C VAL A 227 -5.03 -11.08 -12.89
N ILE A 228 -3.95 -10.34 -13.16
CA ILE A 228 -3.63 -9.09 -12.46
C ILE A 228 -4.77 -8.07 -12.63
N ALA A 229 -5.30 -7.91 -13.85
CA ALA A 229 -6.33 -6.92 -14.15
C ALA A 229 -7.73 -7.32 -13.61
N ASP A 230 -8.17 -8.56 -13.87
CA ASP A 230 -9.58 -8.94 -13.73
C ASP A 230 -9.87 -9.69 -12.42
N TYR A 231 -8.83 -10.20 -11.74
CA TYR A 231 -8.97 -11.08 -10.57
C TYR A 231 -8.23 -10.57 -9.32
N THR A 232 -7.52 -9.43 -9.40
CA THR A 232 -6.82 -8.84 -8.25
C THR A 232 -7.08 -7.33 -8.11
N ARG A 233 -7.25 -6.85 -6.88
CA ARG A 233 -7.31 -5.42 -6.53
C ARG A 233 -6.54 -5.21 -5.23
N GLU A 234 -5.23 -5.02 -5.35
CA GLU A 234 -4.29 -4.88 -4.22
C GLU A 234 -3.07 -4.05 -4.62
N ALA A 235 -2.34 -3.51 -3.65
CA ALA A 235 -1.05 -2.85 -3.85
C ALA A 235 0.12 -3.83 -4.01
N GLY A 236 0.07 -4.98 -3.33
CA GLY A 236 1.07 -6.03 -3.35
C GLY A 236 0.76 -7.16 -4.36
N VAL A 237 1.23 -8.36 -4.05
CA VAL A 237 1.02 -9.58 -4.86
C VAL A 237 0.42 -10.76 -4.08
N ARG A 238 -0.18 -10.51 -2.90
CA ARG A 238 -0.70 -11.57 -2.03
C ARG A 238 -1.92 -12.25 -2.64
N GLN A 239 -2.85 -11.48 -3.19
CA GLN A 239 -4.01 -12.02 -3.88
C GLN A 239 -3.60 -12.64 -5.23
N LEU A 240 -2.69 -12.00 -5.96
CA LEU A 240 -2.12 -12.55 -7.19
C LEU A 240 -1.52 -13.94 -6.97
N GLU A 241 -0.73 -14.12 -5.91
CA GLU A 241 -0.19 -15.43 -5.55
C GLU A 241 -1.29 -16.46 -5.27
N ARG A 242 -2.37 -16.07 -4.56
CA ARG A 242 -3.51 -16.95 -4.28
C ARG A 242 -4.24 -17.38 -5.55
N GLU A 243 -4.47 -16.46 -6.49
CA GLU A 243 -5.11 -16.79 -7.77
C GLU A 243 -4.21 -17.71 -8.61
N LEU A 244 -2.89 -17.45 -8.67
CA LEU A 244 -1.93 -18.34 -9.34
C LEU A 244 -1.89 -19.74 -8.70
N ALA A 245 -1.96 -19.84 -7.37
CA ALA A 245 -2.09 -21.10 -6.66
C ALA A 245 -3.39 -21.84 -7.04
N GLY A 246 -4.51 -21.09 -7.15
CA GLY A 246 -5.79 -21.61 -7.63
C GLY A 246 -5.70 -22.22 -9.03
N LEU A 247 -5.03 -21.53 -9.96
CA LEU A 247 -4.75 -22.03 -11.31
C LEU A 247 -3.89 -23.29 -11.28
N CYS A 248 -2.82 -23.31 -10.48
CA CYS A 248 -1.94 -24.48 -10.33
C CYS A 248 -2.70 -25.70 -9.82
N ARG A 249 -3.55 -25.56 -8.79
CA ARG A 249 -4.39 -26.66 -8.27
C ARG A 249 -5.29 -27.26 -9.33
N LYS A 250 -5.95 -26.42 -10.14
CA LYS A 250 -6.84 -26.91 -11.20
C LYS A 250 -6.07 -27.54 -12.36
N ALA A 251 -4.90 -27.01 -12.71
CA ALA A 251 -4.01 -27.65 -13.68
C ALA A 251 -3.55 -29.03 -13.21
N ALA A 252 -3.15 -29.15 -11.94
CA ALA A 252 -2.78 -30.42 -11.32
C ALA A 252 -3.94 -31.43 -11.38
N ARG A 253 -5.16 -31.01 -11.03
CA ARG A 253 -6.36 -31.86 -11.16
C ARG A 253 -6.56 -32.36 -12.59
N LYS A 254 -6.44 -31.48 -13.59
CA LYS A 254 -6.59 -31.83 -15.01
C LYS A 254 -5.53 -32.85 -15.47
N LEU A 255 -4.28 -32.68 -15.04
CA LEU A 255 -3.18 -33.61 -15.37
C LEU A 255 -3.37 -34.99 -14.75
N VAL A 256 -3.80 -35.04 -13.48
CA VAL A 256 -4.07 -36.31 -12.79
C VAL A 256 -5.26 -37.03 -13.40
N SER A 257 -6.34 -36.31 -13.71
CA SER A 257 -7.53 -36.89 -14.36
C SER A 257 -7.28 -37.39 -15.79
N ALA A 258 -6.22 -36.91 -16.46
CA ALA A 258 -5.85 -37.32 -17.81
C ALA A 258 -4.87 -38.52 -17.86
N ASN A 259 -4.67 -39.24 -16.76
CA ASN A 259 -3.77 -40.41 -16.65
C ASN A 259 -2.35 -40.18 -17.21
N GLY A 260 -1.80 -38.97 -17.08
CA GLY A 260 -0.42 -38.65 -17.48
C GLY A 260 -0.15 -38.58 -18.99
N ALA A 261 -1.15 -38.83 -19.84
CA ALA A 261 -1.03 -38.79 -21.31
C ALA A 261 -1.45 -37.44 -21.91
N ALA A 262 -1.07 -36.33 -21.26
CA ALA A 262 -1.48 -35.00 -21.68
C ALA A 262 -0.30 -34.19 -22.23
N SER A 263 -0.53 -33.56 -23.39
CA SER A 263 0.21 -32.40 -23.84
C SER A 263 0.26 -31.32 -22.74
N PRO A 264 1.26 -30.41 -22.77
CA PRO A 264 1.36 -29.35 -21.78
C PRO A 264 0.04 -28.59 -21.62
N VAL A 265 -0.46 -28.46 -20.40
CA VAL A 265 -1.65 -27.66 -20.10
C VAL A 265 -1.27 -26.20 -20.25
N ILE A 266 -1.76 -25.56 -21.31
CA ILE A 266 -1.58 -24.13 -21.54
C ILE A 266 -2.83 -23.43 -21.01
N ILE A 267 -2.68 -22.62 -19.96
CA ILE A 267 -3.82 -21.86 -19.42
C ILE A 267 -3.95 -20.58 -20.24
N SER A 268 -4.91 -20.56 -21.15
CA SER A 268 -5.19 -19.40 -22.01
C SER A 268 -6.02 -18.34 -21.27
N PRO A 269 -5.98 -17.05 -21.70
CA PRO A 269 -6.77 -15.98 -21.07
C PRO A 269 -8.29 -16.20 -21.14
N ASN A 270 -8.77 -17.02 -22.08
CA ASN A 270 -10.19 -17.28 -22.28
C ASN A 270 -10.70 -18.37 -21.33
N GLU A 271 -9.86 -19.32 -20.96
CA GLU A 271 -10.20 -20.40 -20.01
C GLU A 271 -10.18 -19.94 -18.54
N LEU A 272 -9.73 -18.71 -18.26
CA LEU A 272 -9.67 -18.20 -16.88
C LEU A 272 -11.02 -18.27 -16.16
N GLY A 273 -12.13 -18.14 -16.88
CA GLY A 273 -13.48 -18.31 -16.34
C GLY A 273 -13.70 -19.70 -15.74
N ASP A 274 -13.24 -20.75 -16.42
CA ASP A 274 -13.37 -22.13 -15.97
C ASP A 274 -12.49 -22.41 -14.74
N TYR A 275 -11.36 -21.71 -14.64
CA TYR A 275 -10.40 -21.89 -13.56
C TYR A 275 -10.64 -21.00 -12.33
N LEU A 276 -11.02 -19.74 -12.48
CA LEU A 276 -11.16 -18.80 -11.36
C LEU A 276 -12.60 -18.34 -11.13
N GLY A 277 -13.53 -18.77 -11.99
CA GLY A 277 -14.90 -18.27 -12.01
C GLY A 277 -15.02 -16.97 -12.80
N GLN A 278 -16.17 -16.32 -12.66
CA GLN A 278 -16.43 -15.03 -13.31
C GLN A 278 -15.39 -13.98 -12.89
N THR A 279 -15.13 -13.02 -13.78
CA THR A 279 -14.24 -11.89 -13.52
C THR A 279 -14.70 -11.15 -12.27
N LYS A 280 -13.79 -11.00 -11.30
CA LYS A 280 -14.11 -10.39 -9.99
C LYS A 280 -14.09 -8.86 -10.06
N PHE A 281 -13.22 -8.33 -10.90
CA PHE A 281 -13.08 -6.91 -11.14
C PHE A 281 -13.30 -6.68 -12.63
N VAL A 282 -14.28 -5.85 -12.94
CA VAL A 282 -14.38 -5.27 -14.27
C VAL A 282 -13.36 -4.15 -14.32
N SER A 283 -12.52 -4.12 -15.35
CA SER A 283 -11.63 -2.98 -15.58
C SER A 283 -12.50 -1.73 -15.74
N GLU A 284 -12.57 -0.92 -14.70
CA GLU A 284 -13.09 0.45 -14.73
C GLU A 284 -12.11 1.29 -15.58
N LEU A 285 -12.17 1.09 -16.91
CA LEU A 285 -11.72 2.11 -17.84
C LEU A 285 -12.49 3.37 -17.46
N ALA A 286 -11.80 4.50 -17.40
CA ALA A 286 -12.44 5.78 -17.13
C ALA A 286 -13.65 5.94 -18.06
N GLU A 287 -14.84 6.00 -17.46
CA GLU A 287 -16.07 6.17 -18.21
C GLU A 287 -15.99 7.46 -19.02
N GLN A 288 -16.61 7.47 -20.20
CA GLN A 288 -16.75 8.70 -20.94
C GLN A 288 -17.72 9.62 -20.19
N ILE A 289 -17.21 10.76 -19.72
CA ILE A 289 -18.05 11.81 -19.14
C ILE A 289 -18.90 12.42 -20.25
N THR A 290 -20.16 12.00 -20.33
CA THR A 290 -21.13 12.48 -21.31
C THR A 290 -21.93 13.68 -20.81
N GLU A 291 -22.05 13.82 -19.48
CA GLU A 291 -22.89 14.81 -18.81
C GLU A 291 -22.09 15.89 -18.06
N CYS A 292 -22.73 17.03 -17.77
CA CYS A 292 -22.14 18.06 -16.91
C CYS A 292 -22.37 17.71 -15.45
N GLY A 293 -21.44 18.13 -14.58
CA GLY A 293 -21.55 17.85 -13.14
C GLY A 293 -20.77 16.61 -12.69
N ILE A 294 -20.08 15.92 -13.59
CA ILE A 294 -19.27 14.74 -13.26
C ILE A 294 -17.79 15.08 -13.40
N ALA A 295 -16.98 14.76 -12.39
CA ALA A 295 -15.52 14.93 -12.42
C ALA A 295 -14.79 13.73 -11.80
N ILE A 296 -13.61 13.41 -12.35
CA ILE A 296 -12.80 12.27 -11.89
C ILE A 296 -11.80 12.73 -10.82
N GLY A 297 -11.96 12.22 -9.61
CA GLY A 297 -11.07 12.42 -8.48
C GLY A 297 -10.14 11.24 -8.25
N LEU A 298 -9.02 11.50 -7.59
CA LEU A 298 -8.10 10.46 -7.13
C LEU A 298 -8.18 10.33 -5.61
N ALA A 299 -8.51 9.14 -5.15
CA ALA A 299 -8.50 8.80 -3.73
C ALA A 299 -7.35 7.86 -3.40
N TRP A 300 -6.94 7.92 -2.14
CA TRP A 300 -5.98 7.02 -1.57
C TRP A 300 -6.71 6.10 -0.59
N THR A 301 -6.46 4.80 -0.70
CA THR A 301 -6.97 3.80 0.25
C THR A 301 -5.81 2.97 0.79
N PRO A 302 -5.99 2.28 1.93
CA PRO A 302 -4.99 1.37 2.48
C PRO A 302 -4.54 0.25 1.52
N VAL A 303 -5.36 -0.09 0.53
CA VAL A 303 -5.06 -1.13 -0.48
C VAL A 303 -4.50 -0.57 -1.79
N GLY A 304 -4.26 0.75 -1.84
CA GLY A 304 -3.75 1.49 -2.99
C GLY A 304 -4.65 2.66 -3.40
N GLY A 305 -4.28 3.37 -4.47
CA GLY A 305 -5.13 4.43 -5.01
C GLY A 305 -6.34 3.90 -5.79
N GLU A 306 -7.40 4.70 -5.85
CA GLU A 306 -8.59 4.47 -6.69
C GLU A 306 -9.04 5.76 -7.39
N ILE A 307 -9.74 5.62 -8.52
CA ILE A 307 -10.45 6.73 -9.18
C ILE A 307 -11.86 6.83 -8.62
N LEU A 308 -12.38 8.05 -8.53
CA LEU A 308 -13.74 8.33 -8.05
C LEU A 308 -14.45 9.25 -9.04
N PHE A 309 -15.71 8.94 -9.34
CA PHE A 309 -16.58 9.83 -10.09
C PHE A 309 -17.38 10.66 -9.09
N ILE A 310 -17.06 11.94 -8.96
CA ILE A 310 -17.88 12.86 -8.16
C ILE A 310 -18.95 13.41 -9.06
N GLU A 311 -20.21 13.21 -8.67
CA GLU A 311 -21.39 13.60 -9.43
C GLU A 311 -22.10 14.73 -8.70
N ALA A 312 -22.52 15.74 -9.44
CA ALA A 312 -23.32 16.85 -8.95
C ALA A 312 -24.51 17.05 -9.88
N THR A 313 -25.70 17.11 -9.29
CA THR A 313 -26.94 17.46 -9.98
C THR A 313 -27.62 18.63 -9.28
N ARG A 314 -28.55 19.27 -10.00
CA ARG A 314 -29.33 20.40 -9.51
C ARG A 314 -30.81 20.15 -9.72
N MET A 315 -31.62 20.59 -8.77
CA MET A 315 -33.07 20.46 -8.79
C MET A 315 -33.72 21.73 -8.24
N PRO A 316 -34.97 22.07 -8.62
CA PRO A 316 -35.69 23.18 -8.02
C PRO A 316 -35.74 23.04 -6.49
N GLY A 317 -35.43 24.12 -5.77
CA GLY A 317 -35.24 24.06 -4.33
C GLY A 317 -35.04 25.42 -3.65
N THR A 318 -34.38 25.40 -2.50
CA THR A 318 -34.19 26.55 -1.59
C THR A 318 -32.73 26.97 -1.41
N GLY A 319 -31.81 26.41 -2.21
CA GLY A 319 -30.38 26.72 -2.14
C GLY A 319 -29.57 25.78 -1.23
N ARG A 320 -30.10 24.59 -0.93
CA ARG A 320 -29.45 23.59 -0.05
C ARG A 320 -28.38 22.79 -0.81
N LEU A 321 -27.32 22.45 -0.09
CA LEU A 321 -26.32 21.47 -0.53
C LEU A 321 -26.59 20.12 0.15
N ILE A 322 -26.97 19.12 -0.64
CA ILE A 322 -27.20 17.75 -0.19
C ILE A 322 -25.97 16.92 -0.53
N LEU A 323 -25.44 16.19 0.44
CA LEU A 323 -24.24 15.38 0.29
C LEU A 323 -24.55 13.91 0.61
N THR A 324 -24.27 13.00 -0.32
CA THR A 324 -24.44 11.54 -0.11
C THR A 324 -23.17 10.78 -0.49
N GLY A 325 -23.02 9.56 0.04
CA GLY A 325 -21.82 8.74 -0.21
C GLY A 325 -21.03 8.30 1.03
N SER A 326 -21.63 8.34 2.22
CA SER A 326 -20.96 8.03 3.49
C SER A 326 -19.70 8.89 3.72
N LEU A 327 -19.84 10.20 3.49
CA LEU A 327 -18.77 11.18 3.66
C LEU A 327 -18.51 11.46 5.14
N GLY A 328 -17.24 11.51 5.52
CA GLY A 328 -16.81 12.04 6.81
C GLY A 328 -16.93 13.56 6.88
N ASP A 329 -16.69 14.13 8.06
CA ASP A 329 -16.97 15.55 8.32
C ASP A 329 -16.00 16.47 7.57
N VAL A 330 -14.72 16.09 7.44
CA VAL A 330 -13.71 16.87 6.69
C VAL A 330 -14.08 16.96 5.21
N MET A 331 -14.64 15.88 4.66
CA MET A 331 -15.08 15.85 3.28
C MET A 331 -16.35 16.70 3.05
N LYS A 332 -17.27 16.73 4.03
CA LYS A 332 -18.44 17.63 3.98
C LYS A 332 -18.03 19.10 4.02
N GLU A 333 -17.08 19.45 4.89
CA GLU A 333 -16.52 20.81 4.96
C GLU A 333 -15.85 21.21 3.63
N SER A 334 -15.14 20.28 3.00
CA SER A 334 -14.52 20.51 1.68
C SER A 334 -15.56 20.82 0.59
N ALA A 335 -16.69 20.12 0.58
CA ALA A 335 -17.79 20.39 -0.36
C ALA A 335 -18.42 21.77 -0.12
N GLN A 336 -18.59 22.16 1.16
CA GLN A 336 -19.09 23.49 1.53
C GLN A 336 -18.12 24.61 1.12
N ALA A 337 -16.81 24.40 1.31
CA ALA A 337 -15.77 25.32 0.89
C ALA A 337 -15.76 25.51 -0.64
N ALA A 338 -15.92 24.42 -1.41
CA ALA A 338 -16.01 24.46 -2.86
C ALA A 338 -17.21 25.30 -3.34
N LEU A 339 -18.39 25.06 -2.77
CA LEU A 339 -19.59 25.82 -3.09
C LEU A 339 -19.44 27.30 -2.71
N SER A 340 -18.89 27.58 -1.53
CA SER A 340 -18.66 28.95 -1.05
C SER A 340 -17.69 29.72 -1.95
N PHE A 341 -16.63 29.07 -2.41
CA PHE A 341 -15.70 29.66 -3.37
C PHE A 341 -16.42 30.01 -4.68
N LEU A 342 -17.19 29.09 -5.26
CA LEU A 342 -17.92 29.36 -6.52
C LEU A 342 -18.92 30.50 -6.37
N ARG A 343 -19.64 30.58 -5.24
CA ARG A 343 -20.53 31.71 -4.91
C ARG A 343 -19.78 33.03 -4.84
N SER A 344 -18.55 33.03 -4.31
CA SER A 344 -17.71 34.25 -4.28
C SER A 344 -17.27 34.72 -5.68
N GLN A 345 -17.28 33.82 -6.67
CA GLN A 345 -16.76 34.06 -8.02
C GLN A 345 -17.84 34.24 -9.09
N ILE A 346 -19.11 34.44 -8.72
CA ILE A 346 -20.26 34.55 -9.65
C ILE A 346 -19.97 35.49 -10.83
N LYS A 347 -19.47 36.70 -10.55
CA LYS A 347 -19.16 37.70 -11.59
C LYS A 347 -18.02 37.27 -12.50
N ALA A 348 -16.93 36.76 -11.92
CA ALA A 348 -15.72 36.38 -12.65
C ALA A 348 -15.96 35.16 -13.56
N LEU A 349 -16.85 34.25 -13.14
CA LEU A 349 -17.17 33.01 -13.85
C LEU A 349 -18.43 33.11 -14.71
N ALA A 350 -19.07 34.28 -14.76
CA ALA A 350 -20.33 34.54 -15.45
C ALA A 350 -21.44 33.51 -15.10
N LEU A 351 -21.58 33.24 -13.80
CA LEU A 351 -22.63 32.37 -13.25
C LEU A 351 -23.89 33.17 -12.95
N ASP A 352 -25.05 32.51 -12.92
CA ASP A 352 -26.31 33.13 -12.52
C ASP A 352 -26.49 33.03 -10.99
N ALA A 353 -26.63 34.18 -10.32
CA ALA A 353 -26.85 34.24 -8.88
C ALA A 353 -28.17 33.57 -8.47
N MET A 354 -29.20 33.62 -9.32
CA MET A 354 -30.50 33.00 -9.02
C MET A 354 -30.44 31.48 -8.99
N GLU A 355 -29.49 30.86 -9.69
CA GLU A 355 -29.30 29.40 -9.64
C GLU A 355 -28.91 28.93 -8.23
N PHE A 356 -28.24 29.76 -7.41
CA PHE A 356 -27.86 29.38 -6.04
C PHE A 356 -28.97 29.55 -5.00
N GLU A 357 -29.98 30.38 -5.27
CA GLU A 357 -31.09 30.65 -4.33
C GLU A 357 -32.31 29.77 -4.59
N LYS A 358 -32.56 29.42 -5.86
CA LYS A 358 -33.78 28.70 -6.30
C LYS A 358 -33.53 27.23 -6.65
N GLN A 359 -32.30 26.75 -6.55
CA GLN A 359 -31.96 25.36 -6.84
C GLN A 359 -31.21 24.75 -5.67
N ASP A 360 -31.62 23.53 -5.32
CA ASP A 360 -30.82 22.67 -4.45
C ASP A 360 -29.79 21.94 -5.31
N ILE A 361 -28.59 21.76 -4.77
CA ILE A 361 -27.51 21.01 -5.38
C ILE A 361 -27.31 19.73 -4.59
N HIS A 362 -27.33 18.60 -5.28
CA HIS A 362 -27.01 17.31 -4.69
C HIS A 362 -25.69 16.81 -5.27
N MET A 363 -24.69 16.68 -4.40
CA MET A 363 -23.43 16.03 -4.72
C MET A 363 -23.40 14.61 -4.17
N HIS A 364 -23.16 13.66 -5.06
CA HIS A 364 -22.95 12.27 -4.74
C HIS A 364 -21.48 11.89 -4.95
N VAL A 365 -20.87 11.29 -3.93
CA VAL A 365 -19.58 10.64 -4.04
C VAL A 365 -19.84 9.15 -3.86
N PRO A 366 -19.87 8.34 -4.93
CA PRO A 366 -20.18 6.91 -4.86
C PRO A 366 -19.38 6.24 -3.76
N ALA A 367 -20.04 5.50 -2.89
CA ALA A 367 -19.38 4.86 -1.76
C ALA A 367 -18.46 3.74 -2.27
N GLY A 368 -17.18 3.81 -1.89
CA GLY A 368 -16.35 2.61 -1.84
C GLY A 368 -16.64 1.87 -0.53
N ALA A 369 -16.20 0.62 -0.37
CA ALA A 369 -16.34 -0.15 0.87
C ALA A 369 -15.60 0.46 2.09
N THR A 370 -14.93 1.61 1.92
CA THR A 370 -14.16 2.33 2.95
C THR A 370 -14.72 3.73 3.15
N PRO A 371 -14.91 4.19 4.41
CA PRO A 371 -15.29 5.57 4.70
C PRO A 371 -14.31 6.56 4.08
N LYS A 372 -14.83 7.61 3.44
CA LYS A 372 -14.03 8.63 2.75
C LYS A 372 -14.00 9.88 3.59
N ASP A 373 -12.89 10.09 4.28
CA ASP A 373 -12.69 11.28 5.09
C ASP A 373 -11.30 11.86 4.80
N GLY A 374 -11.29 13.03 4.14
CA GLY A 374 -10.06 13.70 3.75
C GLY A 374 -10.31 14.86 2.78
N PRO A 375 -9.54 15.95 2.89
CA PRO A 375 -9.82 17.19 2.14
C PRO A 375 -9.35 17.13 0.67
N SER A 376 -8.69 16.05 0.27
CA SER A 376 -8.01 15.94 -1.03
C SER A 376 -8.91 15.86 -2.27
N ALA A 377 -10.23 15.86 -2.09
CA ALA A 377 -11.24 15.90 -3.15
C ALA A 377 -11.78 17.31 -3.43
N GLY A 378 -11.34 18.34 -2.70
CA GLY A 378 -11.85 19.71 -2.85
C GLY A 378 -11.74 20.25 -4.28
N VAL A 379 -10.61 20.01 -4.94
CA VAL A 379 -10.41 20.37 -6.36
C VAL A 379 -11.44 19.69 -7.27
N THR A 380 -11.65 18.38 -7.08
CA THR A 380 -12.58 17.58 -7.88
C THR A 380 -14.03 18.04 -7.67
N MET A 381 -14.43 18.26 -6.43
CA MET A 381 -15.75 18.78 -6.08
C MET A 381 -15.99 20.16 -6.69
N THR A 382 -14.98 21.03 -6.66
CA THR A 382 -15.07 22.36 -7.28
C THR A 382 -15.27 22.28 -8.79
N VAL A 383 -14.57 21.37 -9.46
CA VAL A 383 -14.70 21.19 -10.91
C VAL A 383 -16.03 20.55 -11.29
N ALA A 384 -16.53 19.57 -10.52
CA ALA A 384 -17.86 18.99 -10.73
C ALA A 384 -18.96 20.06 -10.61
N LEU A 385 -18.93 20.86 -9.55
CA LEU A 385 -19.88 21.97 -9.36
C LEU A 385 -19.76 23.03 -10.47
N ALA A 386 -18.53 23.42 -10.81
CA ALA A 386 -18.30 24.38 -11.89
C ALA A 386 -18.79 23.84 -13.24
N SER A 387 -18.59 22.55 -13.52
CA SER A 387 -19.10 21.89 -14.73
C SER A 387 -20.62 22.00 -14.82
N LEU A 388 -21.32 21.68 -13.73
CA LEU A 388 -22.78 21.76 -13.63
C LEU A 388 -23.30 23.19 -13.86
N LEU A 389 -22.70 24.17 -13.19
CA LEU A 389 -23.15 25.57 -13.21
C LEU A 389 -22.77 26.28 -14.51
N MET A 390 -21.57 26.02 -15.05
CA MET A 390 -21.13 26.60 -16.32
C MET A 390 -21.70 25.89 -17.55
N LYS A 391 -22.37 24.75 -17.36
CA LYS A 391 -22.87 23.87 -18.44
C LYS A 391 -21.76 23.45 -19.41
N ARG A 392 -20.59 23.12 -18.85
CA ARG A 392 -19.40 22.69 -19.60
C ARG A 392 -18.96 21.34 -19.08
N ARG A 393 -18.81 20.36 -19.97
CA ARG A 393 -18.37 19.01 -19.61
C ARG A 393 -16.91 19.00 -19.14
N VAL A 394 -16.60 18.13 -18.19
CA VAL A 394 -15.22 17.81 -17.80
C VAL A 394 -14.62 16.85 -18.83
N LYS A 395 -13.30 16.94 -19.07
CA LYS A 395 -12.58 16.00 -19.94
C LYS A 395 -12.54 14.60 -19.31
N SER A 396 -12.92 13.58 -20.08
CA SER A 396 -12.99 12.18 -19.61
C SER A 396 -11.63 11.54 -19.34
N ASP A 397 -10.55 12.04 -19.94
CA ASP A 397 -9.19 11.51 -19.80
C ASP A 397 -8.35 12.25 -18.73
N LEU A 398 -9.01 13.01 -17.85
CA LEU A 398 -8.39 13.88 -16.85
C LEU A 398 -8.87 13.55 -15.44
N ALA A 399 -7.95 13.24 -14.54
CA ALA A 399 -8.22 13.09 -13.12
C ALA A 399 -7.54 14.18 -12.29
N MET A 400 -8.02 14.44 -11.07
CA MET A 400 -7.48 15.49 -10.22
C MET A 400 -7.51 15.14 -8.73
N THR A 401 -6.62 15.74 -7.97
CA THR A 401 -6.60 15.72 -6.51
C THR A 401 -6.03 17.03 -5.99
N GLY A 402 -6.48 17.45 -4.82
CA GLY A 402 -6.03 18.68 -4.20
C GLY A 402 -7.03 19.16 -3.17
N GLU A 403 -6.51 19.71 -2.08
CA GLU A 403 -7.29 20.45 -1.11
C GLU A 403 -7.48 21.89 -1.61
N ILE A 404 -8.56 22.53 -1.20
CA ILE A 404 -8.88 23.91 -1.55
C ILE A 404 -9.01 24.78 -0.31
N SER A 405 -8.77 26.07 -0.50
CA SER A 405 -9.11 27.10 0.51
C SER A 405 -10.18 28.03 -0.03
N LEU A 406 -10.90 28.70 0.87
CA LEU A 406 -11.87 29.76 0.52
C LEU A 406 -11.23 30.92 -0.26
N ARG A 407 -9.91 31.10 -0.16
CA ARG A 407 -9.15 32.11 -0.92
C ARG A 407 -8.77 31.66 -2.34
N GLY A 408 -9.20 30.46 -2.75
CA GLY A 408 -8.94 29.94 -4.09
C GLY A 408 -7.55 29.34 -4.30
N ARG A 409 -6.79 29.05 -3.23
CA ARG A 409 -5.53 28.30 -3.32
C ARG A 409 -5.80 26.80 -3.38
N VAL A 410 -4.96 26.09 -4.14
CA VAL A 410 -4.88 24.63 -4.15
C VAL A 410 -3.72 24.19 -3.26
N LEU A 411 -4.00 23.37 -2.26
CA LEU A 411 -3.05 22.94 -1.23
C LEU A 411 -2.54 21.51 -1.48
N ARG A 412 -1.34 21.23 -0.95
CA ARG A 412 -0.66 19.93 -1.06
C ARG A 412 -1.51 18.79 -0.50
N VAL A 413 -1.43 17.62 -1.13
CA VAL A 413 -2.08 16.38 -0.65
C VAL A 413 -1.10 15.21 -0.61
N GLY A 414 -1.33 14.23 0.25
CA GLY A 414 -0.53 13.00 0.33
C GLY A 414 -0.92 11.94 -0.70
N GLY A 415 -0.08 10.90 -0.79
CA GLY A 415 -0.33 9.68 -1.58
C GLY A 415 -0.32 9.88 -3.08
N ILE A 416 0.49 10.82 -3.60
CA ILE A 416 0.53 11.17 -5.03
C ILE A 416 0.90 9.95 -5.88
N LYS A 417 1.90 9.18 -5.46
CA LYS A 417 2.34 7.98 -6.16
C LYS A 417 1.19 6.99 -6.37
N GLU A 418 0.50 6.59 -5.31
CA GLU A 418 -0.60 5.63 -5.36
C GLU A 418 -1.79 6.16 -6.16
N LYS A 419 -2.14 7.44 -6.00
CA LYS A 419 -3.21 8.12 -6.74
C LYS A 419 -2.93 8.15 -8.24
N VAL A 420 -1.71 8.50 -8.62
CA VAL A 420 -1.26 8.52 -10.02
C VAL A 420 -1.24 7.11 -10.62
N LEU A 421 -0.75 6.12 -9.87
CA LEU A 421 -0.77 4.73 -10.32
C LEU A 421 -2.20 4.24 -10.55
N ALA A 422 -3.17 4.69 -9.74
CA ALA A 422 -4.58 4.39 -9.96
C ALA A 422 -5.12 5.02 -11.25
N ALA A 423 -4.84 6.31 -11.47
CA ALA A 423 -5.20 7.00 -12.70
C ALA A 423 -4.69 6.26 -13.94
N ALA A 424 -3.41 5.89 -13.92
CA ALA A 424 -2.76 5.18 -15.03
C ALA A 424 -3.39 3.80 -15.29
N ARG A 425 -3.77 3.06 -14.23
CA ARG A 425 -4.45 1.75 -14.38
C ARG A 425 -5.85 1.89 -14.98
N SER A 426 -6.57 2.97 -14.68
CA SER A 426 -7.89 3.26 -15.23
C SER A 426 -7.86 3.92 -16.62
N GLY A 427 -6.69 4.04 -17.25
CA GLY A 427 -6.53 4.59 -18.60
C GLY A 427 -6.62 6.12 -18.69
N ILE A 428 -6.54 6.84 -17.56
CA ILE A 428 -6.45 8.30 -17.52
C ILE A 428 -5.11 8.75 -18.11
N LYS A 429 -5.15 9.74 -19.00
CA LYS A 429 -3.96 10.25 -19.71
C LYS A 429 -3.39 11.51 -19.08
N GLN A 430 -4.19 12.24 -18.29
CA GLN A 430 -3.82 13.53 -17.75
C GLN A 430 -4.20 13.62 -16.27
N VAL A 431 -3.34 14.25 -15.46
CA VAL A 431 -3.62 14.52 -14.04
C VAL A 431 -3.38 15.98 -13.69
N ILE A 432 -4.23 16.52 -12.81
CA ILE A 432 -4.02 17.81 -12.16
C ILE A 432 -3.57 17.57 -10.73
N LEU A 433 -2.41 18.12 -10.37
CA LEU A 433 -1.82 18.03 -9.04
C LEU A 433 -1.55 19.43 -8.47
N PRO A 434 -1.56 19.61 -7.13
CA PRO A 434 -1.13 20.85 -6.50
C PRO A 434 0.32 21.18 -6.84
N ILE A 435 0.65 22.47 -6.98
CA ILE A 435 2.00 22.91 -7.33
C ILE A 435 3.06 22.48 -6.31
N ASP A 436 2.67 22.36 -5.04
CA ASP A 436 3.53 21.93 -3.94
C ASP A 436 3.83 20.42 -3.96
N ASN A 437 3.14 19.64 -4.79
CA ASN A 437 3.38 18.21 -4.98
C ASN A 437 4.37 17.88 -6.11
N ARG A 438 5.14 18.87 -6.62
CA ARG A 438 6.15 18.65 -7.68
C ARG A 438 7.24 17.64 -7.29
N ASN A 439 7.65 17.63 -6.03
CA ASN A 439 8.66 16.69 -5.55
C ASN A 439 8.08 15.27 -5.46
N ASP A 440 6.85 15.13 -4.94
CA ASP A 440 6.16 13.84 -4.84
C ASP A 440 5.90 13.21 -6.23
N TRP A 441 5.79 14.01 -7.28
CA TRP A 441 5.70 13.52 -8.66
C TRP A 441 6.96 12.75 -9.09
N LEU A 442 8.14 13.06 -8.55
CA LEU A 442 9.38 12.37 -8.90
C LEU A 442 9.41 10.91 -8.43
N GLU A 443 8.64 10.59 -7.38
CA GLU A 443 8.51 9.24 -6.82
C GLU A 443 7.64 8.31 -7.69
N VAL A 444 6.92 8.88 -8.67
CA VAL A 444 6.14 8.12 -9.65
C VAL A 444 7.10 7.42 -10.61
N PRO A 445 6.93 6.10 -10.88
CA PRO A 445 7.76 5.37 -11.82
C PRO A 445 7.86 6.06 -13.19
N GLU A 446 9.07 6.09 -13.76
CA GLU A 446 9.35 6.79 -15.02
C GLU A 446 8.45 6.31 -16.17
N GLU A 447 8.13 5.02 -16.22
CA GLU A 447 7.22 4.43 -17.21
C GLU A 447 5.82 5.06 -17.20
N VAL A 448 5.34 5.44 -16.02
CA VAL A 448 4.03 6.08 -15.83
C VAL A 448 4.13 7.57 -16.14
N ARG A 449 5.20 8.23 -15.69
CA ARG A 449 5.46 9.64 -16.00
C ARG A 449 5.57 9.91 -17.51
N LYS A 450 6.14 8.98 -18.28
CA LYS A 450 6.24 9.08 -19.75
C LYS A 450 4.89 8.94 -20.47
N LYS A 451 3.93 8.23 -19.87
CA LYS A 451 2.63 7.94 -20.50
C LYS A 451 1.52 8.91 -20.07
N MET A 452 1.79 9.78 -19.08
CA MET A 452 0.78 10.62 -18.46
C MET A 452 1.22 12.08 -18.41
N LYS A 453 0.34 12.99 -18.82
CA LYS A 453 0.58 14.43 -18.75
C LYS A 453 0.20 14.97 -17.37
N VAL A 454 1.12 15.65 -16.69
CA VAL A 454 0.85 16.31 -15.41
C VAL A 454 0.67 17.81 -15.59
N HIS A 455 -0.33 18.37 -14.91
CA HIS A 455 -0.57 19.81 -14.80
C HIS A 455 -0.48 20.23 -13.33
N PHE A 456 0.45 21.13 -13.02
CA PHE A 456 0.61 21.64 -11.66
C PHE A 456 -0.14 22.96 -11.50
N VAL A 457 -1.00 23.05 -10.48
CA VAL A 457 -1.87 24.21 -10.25
C VAL A 457 -1.69 24.77 -8.84
N GLY A 458 -1.69 26.10 -8.73
CA GLY A 458 -1.64 26.80 -7.43
C GLY A 458 -2.97 27.45 -7.06
N ARG A 459 -3.84 27.70 -8.04
CA ARG A 459 -5.15 28.35 -7.83
C ARG A 459 -6.28 27.60 -8.50
N ILE A 460 -7.48 27.73 -7.93
CA ILE A 460 -8.70 27.13 -8.45
C ILE A 460 -9.06 27.68 -9.84
N SER A 461 -8.76 28.95 -10.10
CA SER A 461 -8.96 29.59 -11.41
C SER A 461 -8.28 28.83 -12.56
N ASP A 462 -7.12 28.23 -12.29
CA ASP A 462 -6.28 27.57 -13.28
C ASP A 462 -6.87 26.20 -13.66
N LEU A 463 -7.75 25.64 -12.82
CA LEU A 463 -8.39 24.35 -13.04
C LEU A 463 -9.35 24.38 -14.23
N PHE A 464 -10.17 25.42 -14.34
CA PHE A 464 -11.28 25.47 -15.31
C PHE A 464 -10.84 25.39 -16.78
N PRO A 465 -9.82 26.12 -17.26
CA PRO A 465 -9.36 26.00 -18.64
C PRO A 465 -8.69 24.63 -18.91
N LEU A 466 -8.09 24.01 -17.89
CA LEU A 466 -7.46 22.70 -18.01
C LEU A 466 -8.51 21.58 -18.03
N ALA A 467 -9.53 21.67 -17.18
CA ALA A 467 -10.47 20.60 -16.91
C ALA A 467 -11.75 20.62 -17.75
N LEU A 468 -12.27 21.80 -18.08
CA LEU A 468 -13.54 21.93 -18.80
C LEU A 468 -13.32 22.04 -20.31
N HIS A 469 -14.22 21.44 -21.09
CA HIS A 469 -14.28 21.68 -22.54
C HIS A 469 -14.51 23.17 -22.84
N PRO A 470 -13.98 23.71 -23.96
CA PRO A 470 -14.29 25.07 -24.41
C PRO A 470 -15.80 25.27 -24.56
N LYS A 471 -16.24 26.54 -24.46
CA LYS A 471 -17.63 26.91 -24.72
C LYS A 471 -17.98 26.74 -26.19
#